data_AF-A0A345DD89-F1
#
_entry.id   AF-A0A345DD89-F1
#
_cell.length_a   1.000
_cell.length_b   1.000
_cell.length_c   1.000
_cell.angle_alpha   90.00
_cell.angle_beta   90.00
_cell.angle_gamma   90.00
#
_symmetry.space_group_name_H-M   'P 1'
#
loop_
_entity.id
_entity.type
_entity.pdbx_description
1 polymer ?
#
loop_
_entity_poly.entity_id
_entity_poly.type
_entity_poly.pdbx_seq_one_letter_code
_entity_poly.pdbx_strand_id
1 'polypeptide(L)'
;MSGSMVKLSPAHIATYIKNAKEKGKPYVIFTGAGCSLSAGIPLAGKLIEEIKQKYPTQAMTAINIGSNDYGQYMACLTKDERRELIRAYVDGAKINWAHIVLANLMKEGFVNRVLTFNFDNILGS
;
A
#
# COMPACT_ATOMS: atom_id res chain seq x y z
N MET A 1 -9.23 -32.66 -12.59
CA MET A 1 -7.87 -32.20 -12.96
C MET A 1 -7.43 -31.15 -11.93
N SER A 2 -6.59 -31.54 -10.98
CA SER A 2 -6.01 -30.62 -9.99
C SER A 2 -4.87 -29.86 -10.66
N GLY A 3 -5.08 -28.58 -10.98
CA GLY A 3 -4.02 -27.71 -11.48
C GLY A 3 -2.99 -27.45 -10.40
N SER A 4 -1.85 -28.13 -10.47
CA SER A 4 -0.70 -27.83 -9.62
C SER A 4 -0.19 -26.43 -9.97
N MET A 5 -0.18 -25.54 -8.97
CA MET A 5 0.28 -24.17 -9.11
C MET A 5 1.79 -24.19 -9.38
N VAL A 6 2.20 -23.94 -10.62
CA VAL A 6 3.62 -23.86 -11.00
C VAL A 6 4.23 -22.67 -10.27
N LYS A 7 5.25 -22.93 -9.43
CA LYS A 7 5.96 -21.88 -8.69
C LYS A 7 6.87 -21.11 -9.66
N LEU A 8 6.39 -19.97 -10.14
CA LEU A 8 7.17 -19.09 -11.00
C LEU A 8 8.26 -18.37 -10.18
N SER A 9 9.49 -18.35 -10.70
CA SER A 9 10.60 -17.59 -10.11
C SER A 9 10.52 -16.12 -10.51
N PRO A 10 11.21 -15.21 -9.80
CA PRO A 10 11.33 -13.81 -10.21
C PRO A 10 11.88 -13.64 -11.65
N ALA A 11 12.76 -14.53 -12.08
CA ALA A 11 13.30 -14.50 -13.45
C ALA A 11 12.22 -14.78 -14.50
N HIS A 12 11.30 -15.70 -14.25
CA HIS A 12 10.17 -15.94 -15.14
C HIS A 12 9.25 -14.72 -15.23
N ILE A 13 8.97 -14.08 -14.08
CA ILE A 13 8.18 -12.84 -14.02
C ILE A 13 8.85 -11.72 -14.82
N ALA A 14 10.16 -11.54 -14.68
CA ALA A 14 10.91 -10.55 -15.45
C ALA A 14 10.81 -10.78 -16.96
N THR A 15 10.93 -12.03 -17.40
CA THR A 15 10.73 -12.41 -18.81
C THR A 15 9.33 -12.06 -19.30
N TYR A 16 8.28 -12.34 -18.52
CA TYR A 16 6.91 -11.97 -18.90
C TYR A 16 6.72 -10.46 -19.02
N ILE A 17 7.25 -9.69 -18.07
CA ILE A 17 7.16 -8.22 -18.09
C ILE A 17 7.88 -7.66 -19.32
N LYS A 18 9.07 -8.17 -19.63
CA LYS A 18 9.84 -7.75 -20.82
C LYS A 18 9.07 -8.04 -22.11
N ASN A 19 8.57 -9.26 -22.27
CA ASN A 19 7.82 -9.67 -23.46
C ASN A 19 6.53 -8.85 -23.63
N ALA A 20 5.88 -8.48 -22.52
CA ALA A 20 4.66 -7.68 -22.56
C ALA A 20 4.94 -6.24 -23.03
N LYS A 21 6.04 -5.63 -22.56
CA LYS A 21 6.52 -4.33 -23.07
C LYS A 21 6.82 -4.40 -24.58
N GLU A 22 7.57 -5.39 -25.02
CA GLU A 22 7.94 -5.57 -26.45
C GLU A 22 6.70 -5.72 -27.35
N LYS A 23 5.62 -6.28 -26.83
CA LYS A 23 4.33 -6.40 -27.52
C LYS A 23 3.44 -5.16 -27.41
N GLY A 24 3.94 -4.06 -26.84
CA GLY A 24 3.17 -2.83 -26.63
C GLY A 24 2.04 -2.96 -25.61
N LYS A 25 2.10 -3.97 -24.71
CA LYS A 25 1.10 -4.26 -23.68
C LYS A 25 1.75 -4.30 -22.28
N PRO A 26 2.34 -3.20 -21.81
CA PRO A 26 2.97 -3.16 -20.48
C PRO A 26 1.97 -3.44 -19.35
N TYR A 27 2.46 -3.97 -18.24
CA TYR A 27 1.62 -4.37 -17.11
C TYR A 27 1.11 -3.17 -16.29
N VAL A 28 -0.01 -3.41 -15.60
CA VAL A 28 -0.49 -2.59 -14.50
C VAL A 28 -0.09 -3.27 -13.19
N ILE A 29 0.52 -2.51 -12.27
CA ILE A 29 0.89 -3.01 -10.94
C ILE A 29 -0.17 -2.60 -9.91
N PHE A 30 -0.62 -3.57 -9.12
CA PHE A 30 -1.46 -3.35 -7.96
C PHE A 30 -0.59 -3.46 -6.71
N THR A 31 -0.65 -2.44 -5.85
CA THR A 31 0.12 -2.40 -4.61
C THR A 31 -0.76 -2.03 -3.42
N GLY A 32 -0.37 -2.52 -2.25
CA GLY A 32 -1.01 -2.25 -0.97
C GLY A 32 0.04 -1.99 0.11
N ALA A 33 -0.41 -1.83 1.37
CA ALA A 33 0.40 -1.26 2.44
C ALA A 33 1.70 -2.05 2.74
N GLY A 34 1.73 -3.33 2.38
CA GLY A 34 2.93 -4.17 2.48
C GLY A 34 4.12 -3.65 1.66
N CYS A 35 3.90 -2.96 0.54
CA CYS A 35 5.00 -2.36 -0.24
C CYS A 35 5.66 -1.15 0.47
N SER A 36 4.93 -0.50 1.39
CA SER A 36 5.41 0.66 2.14
C SER A 36 5.84 0.31 3.58
N LEU A 37 5.69 -0.94 4.01
CA LEU A 37 6.09 -1.36 5.38
C LEU A 37 7.57 -1.10 5.67
N SER A 38 8.45 -1.42 4.72
CA SER A 38 9.88 -1.12 4.82
C SER A 38 10.24 0.36 4.62
N ALA A 39 9.28 1.19 4.19
CA ALA A 39 9.40 2.65 4.15
C ALA A 39 9.02 3.32 5.48
N GLY A 40 8.62 2.55 6.50
CA GLY A 40 8.18 3.05 7.80
C GLY A 40 6.69 3.32 7.90
N ILE A 41 5.91 3.00 6.85
CA ILE A 41 4.45 3.15 6.87
C ILE A 41 3.81 1.94 7.54
N PRO A 42 2.96 2.13 8.57
CA PRO A 42 2.35 1.05 9.31
C PRO A 42 1.27 0.34 8.50
N LEU A 43 1.08 -0.95 8.77
CA LEU A 43 -0.09 -1.67 8.31
C LEU A 43 -1.35 -1.19 9.02
N ALA A 44 -2.50 -1.42 8.39
CA ALA A 44 -3.83 -1.09 8.91
C ALA A 44 -4.05 -1.54 10.37
N GLY A 45 -3.61 -2.75 10.73
CA GLY A 45 -3.73 -3.27 12.09
C GLY A 45 -3.02 -2.41 13.14
N LYS A 46 -1.80 -1.95 12.86
CA LYS A 46 -1.04 -1.08 13.76
C LYS A 46 -1.70 0.29 13.91
N LEU A 47 -2.26 0.84 12.82
CA LEU A 47 -3.04 2.09 12.90
C LEU A 47 -4.29 1.93 13.76
N ILE A 48 -4.99 0.80 13.68
CA ILE A 48 -6.15 0.52 14.55
C ILE A 48 -5.72 0.48 16.03
N GLU A 49 -4.60 -0.17 16.34
CA GLU A 49 -4.05 -0.21 17.71
C GLU A 49 -3.74 1.19 18.24
N GLU A 50 -3.14 2.05 17.42
CA GLU A 50 -2.86 3.43 17.81
C GLU A 50 -4.11 4.28 17.97
N ILE A 51 -5.13 4.07 17.12
CA ILE A 51 -6.43 4.74 17.26
C ILE A 51 -7.08 4.33 18.59
N LYS A 52 -7.05 3.03 18.94
CA LYS A 52 -7.56 2.53 20.22
C LYS A 52 -6.84 3.18 21.42
N GLN A 53 -5.55 3.49 21.28
CA GLN A 53 -4.76 4.11 22.35
C GLN A 53 -4.97 5.63 22.44
N LYS A 54 -4.95 6.35 21.30
CA LYS A 54 -4.97 7.82 21.25
C LYS A 54 -6.38 8.41 21.22
N TYR A 55 -7.32 7.70 20.63
CA TYR A 55 -8.69 8.17 20.38
C TYR A 55 -9.73 7.15 20.88
N PRO A 56 -9.76 6.85 22.19
CA PRO A 56 -10.55 5.74 22.73
C PRO A 56 -12.07 5.92 22.51
N THR A 57 -12.57 7.16 22.53
CA THR A 57 -13.98 7.45 22.27
C THR A 57 -14.37 7.08 20.84
N GLN A 58 -13.57 7.50 19.87
CA GLN A 58 -13.75 7.22 18.44
C GLN A 58 -13.60 5.72 18.15
N ALA A 59 -12.63 5.07 18.80
CA ALA A 59 -12.47 3.62 18.74
C ALA A 59 -13.70 2.88 19.28
N MET A 60 -14.29 3.34 20.37
CA MET A 60 -15.53 2.76 20.92
C MET A 60 -16.71 2.95 19.97
N THR A 61 -16.83 4.11 19.33
CA THR A 61 -17.82 4.33 18.26
C THR A 61 -17.64 3.33 17.11
N ALA A 62 -16.41 3.13 16.62
CA ALA A 62 -16.11 2.18 15.56
C ALA A 62 -16.46 0.72 15.97
N ILE A 63 -16.16 0.34 17.21
CA ILE A 63 -16.51 -0.98 17.76
C ILE A 63 -18.03 -1.17 17.81
N ASN A 64 -18.77 -0.16 18.26
CA ASN A 64 -20.24 -0.22 18.34
C ASN A 64 -20.93 -0.33 16.97
N ILE A 65 -20.27 0.13 15.91
CA ILE A 65 -20.72 -0.03 14.52
C ILE A 65 -20.51 -1.48 14.02
N GLY A 66 -19.72 -2.30 14.75
CA GLY A 66 -19.69 -3.75 14.58
C GLY A 66 -18.66 -4.28 13.58
N SER A 67 -17.65 -3.49 13.19
CA SER A 67 -16.55 -4.01 12.36
C SER A 67 -15.19 -3.57 12.88
N ASN A 68 -14.22 -4.49 12.89
CA ASN A 68 -12.83 -4.17 13.19
C ASN A 68 -12.06 -3.70 11.93
N ASP A 69 -12.76 -3.05 11.00
CA ASP A 69 -12.21 -2.60 9.73
C ASP A 69 -11.51 -1.24 9.86
N TYR A 70 -10.33 -1.12 9.26
CA TYR A 70 -9.54 0.10 9.30
C TYR A 70 -10.30 1.32 8.76
N GLY A 71 -11.10 1.14 7.71
CA GLY A 71 -11.92 2.21 7.14
C GLY A 71 -12.90 2.78 8.14
N GLN A 72 -13.51 1.94 8.99
CA GLN A 72 -14.44 2.39 10.03
C GLN A 72 -13.75 3.15 11.16
N TYR A 73 -12.59 2.68 11.63
CA TYR A 73 -11.82 3.43 12.63
C TYR A 73 -11.41 4.80 12.08
N MET A 74 -10.97 4.87 10.82
CA MET A 74 -10.59 6.13 10.17
C MET A 74 -11.79 7.07 9.96
N ALA A 75 -12.97 6.53 9.66
CA ALA A 75 -14.19 7.31 9.49
C ALA A 75 -14.68 7.95 10.80
N CYS A 76 -14.41 7.32 11.95
CA CYS A 76 -14.77 7.85 13.27
C CYS A 76 -13.83 8.98 13.74
N LEU A 77 -12.65 9.14 13.12
CA LEU A 77 -11.75 10.25 13.40
C LEU A 77 -12.22 11.54 12.70
N THR A 78 -12.06 12.66 13.40
CA THR A 78 -12.15 13.98 12.77
C THR A 78 -11.02 14.17 11.74
N LYS A 79 -11.16 15.19 10.90
CA LYS A 79 -10.15 15.52 9.88
C LYS A 79 -8.78 15.83 10.51
N ASP A 80 -8.76 16.51 11.64
CA ASP A 80 -7.51 16.91 12.31
C ASP A 80 -6.84 15.73 13.02
N GLU A 81 -7.60 14.89 13.73
CA GLU A 81 -7.08 13.66 14.36
C GLU A 81 -6.51 12.69 13.33
N ARG A 82 -7.20 12.55 12.19
CA ARG A 82 -6.72 11.75 11.06
C ARG A 82 -5.42 12.31 10.52
N ARG A 83 -5.33 13.63 10.35
CA ARG A 83 -4.11 14.30 9.87
C ARG A 83 -2.97 14.11 10.85
N GLU A 84 -3.19 14.28 12.14
CA GLU A 84 -2.19 14.10 13.19
C GLU A 84 -1.65 12.66 13.23
N LEU A 85 -2.55 11.67 13.19
CA LEU A 85 -2.19 10.25 13.16
C LEU A 85 -1.29 9.91 11.96
N ILE A 86 -1.68 10.35 10.76
CA ILE A 86 -0.97 10.02 9.52
C ILE A 86 0.31 10.82 9.35
N ARG A 87 0.34 12.08 9.79
CA ARG A 87 1.49 12.98 9.62
C ARG A 87 2.75 12.44 10.28
N ALA A 88 2.64 11.79 11.44
CA ALA A 88 3.78 11.16 12.11
C ALA A 88 4.47 10.09 11.25
N TYR A 89 3.72 9.44 10.35
CA TYR A 89 4.24 8.42 9.44
C TYR A 89 4.71 9.00 8.12
N VAL A 90 4.03 10.02 7.60
CA VAL A 90 4.40 10.66 6.34
C VAL A 90 5.67 11.50 6.50
N ASP A 91 5.79 12.27 7.58
CA ASP A 91 6.96 13.12 7.83
C ASP A 91 8.23 12.26 8.12
N GLY A 92 8.05 11.01 8.54
CA GLY A 92 9.12 10.04 8.78
C GLY A 92 9.37 9.04 7.66
N ALA A 93 8.52 8.99 6.63
CA ALA A 93 8.59 7.99 5.57
C ALA A 93 9.82 8.24 4.67
N LYS A 94 10.65 7.21 4.50
CA LYS A 94 11.79 7.25 3.58
C LYS A 94 11.46 6.47 2.31
N ILE A 95 11.86 7.00 1.15
CA ILE A 95 11.82 6.25 -0.11
C ILE A 95 12.55 4.91 0.10
N ASN A 96 11.85 3.80 -0.19
CA ASN A 96 12.42 2.46 -0.09
C ASN A 96 12.77 1.90 -1.48
N TRP A 97 13.52 0.79 -1.50
CA TRP A 97 13.94 0.11 -2.74
C TRP A 97 12.77 -0.34 -3.63
N ALA A 98 11.62 -0.69 -3.05
CA ALA A 98 10.45 -1.09 -3.83
C ALA A 98 9.92 0.10 -4.67
N HIS A 99 9.88 1.29 -4.08
CA HIS A 99 9.50 2.52 -4.80
C HIS A 99 10.54 2.89 -5.88
N ILE A 100 11.84 2.75 -5.60
CA ILE A 100 12.91 3.01 -6.60
C ILE A 100 12.81 2.05 -7.79
N VAL A 101 12.61 0.75 -7.53
CA VAL A 101 12.45 -0.25 -8.59
C VAL A 101 11.18 0.02 -9.40
N LEU A 102 10.07 0.33 -8.74
CA LEU A 102 8.80 0.62 -9.40
C LEU A 102 8.89 1.88 -10.28
N ALA A 103 9.52 2.94 -9.79
CA ALA A 103 9.77 4.16 -10.56
C ALA A 103 10.61 3.88 -11.82
N ASN A 104 11.66 3.06 -11.71
CA ASN A 104 12.47 2.66 -12.86
C ASN A 104 11.67 1.81 -13.86
N LEU A 105 10.84 0.87 -13.41
CA LEU A 105 9.98 0.08 -14.30
C LEU A 105 8.97 0.96 -15.06
N MET A 106 8.46 2.02 -14.41
CA MET A 106 7.58 2.99 -15.05
C MET A 106 8.32 3.87 -16.06
N LYS A 107 9.47 4.44 -15.66
CA LYS A 107 10.32 5.26 -16.52
C LYS A 107 10.74 4.53 -17.80
N GLU A 108 11.08 3.26 -17.66
CA GLU A 108 11.49 2.40 -18.77
C GLU A 108 10.29 1.81 -19.54
N GLY A 109 9.04 2.13 -19.19
CA GLY A 109 7.85 1.70 -19.92
C GLY A 109 7.51 0.20 -19.78
N PHE A 110 8.08 -0.48 -18.79
CA PHE A 110 7.68 -1.85 -18.44
C PHE A 110 6.33 -1.89 -17.69
N VAL A 111 6.01 -0.80 -16.99
CA VAL A 111 4.77 -0.59 -16.24
C VAL A 111 4.17 0.74 -16.67
N ASN A 112 2.90 0.76 -17.05
CA ASN A 112 2.24 2.00 -17.49
C ASN A 112 1.38 2.66 -16.40
N ARG A 113 0.99 1.90 -15.38
CA ARG A 113 0.10 2.35 -14.32
C ARG A 113 0.34 1.58 -13.04
N VAL A 114 0.26 2.29 -11.94
CA VAL A 114 0.23 1.74 -10.59
C VAL A 114 -1.13 2.09 -9.99
N LEU A 115 -1.87 1.06 -9.56
CA LEU A 115 -3.04 1.24 -8.71
C LEU A 115 -2.64 0.92 -7.27
N THR A 116 -2.73 1.92 -6.40
CA THR A 116 -2.31 1.81 -5.01
C THR A 116 -3.47 2.08 -4.07
N PHE A 117 -3.54 1.29 -2.99
CA PHE A 117 -4.41 1.56 -1.85
C PHE A 117 -3.65 2.25 -0.70
N ASN A 118 -2.39 2.60 -0.94
CA ASN A 118 -1.52 3.28 0.02
C ASN A 118 -1.86 4.78 0.04
N PHE A 119 -2.04 5.32 1.24
CA PHE A 119 -2.33 6.73 1.49
C PHE A 119 -1.06 7.60 1.44
N ASP A 120 0.12 6.98 1.57
CA ASP A 120 1.41 7.61 1.33
C ASP A 120 1.65 7.72 -0.19
N ASN A 121 1.51 8.93 -0.73
CA ASN A 121 1.81 9.22 -2.13
C ASN A 121 3.33 9.28 -2.39
N ILE A 122 4.09 8.24 -1.99
CA ILE A 122 5.56 8.21 -2.12
C ILE A 122 6.02 8.26 -3.59
N LEU A 123 5.14 7.89 -4.54
CA LEU A 123 5.44 7.93 -5.98
C LEU A 123 5.04 9.24 -6.67
N GLY A 124 4.38 10.17 -5.98
CA GLY A 124 3.87 11.41 -6.56
C GLY A 124 4.66 12.67 -6.19
N SER A 125 5.85 12.51 -5.62
CA SER A 125 6.82 13.58 -5.32
C SER A 125 7.78 13.81 -6.47
#